data_AF-A0A349Z5V3-F1
#
_entry.id   AF-A0A349Z5V3-F1
#
_cell.length_a   1.000
_cell.length_b   1.000
_cell.length_c   1.000
_cell.angle_alpha   90.00
_cell.angle_beta   90.00
_cell.angle_gamma   90.00
#
_symmetry.space_group_name_H-M   'P 1'
#
loop_
_entity.id
_entity.type
_entity.pdbx_description
1 polymer ?
#
loop_
_entity_poly.entity_id
_entity_poly.type
_entity_poly.pdbx_seq_one_letter_code
_entity_poly.pdbx_strand_id
1 'polypeptide(L)'
;WFDWSSDEGEVAAKGRYKFDVELKPHGRTAQLSVALIDYERGDKSVEDLNAMEKRRDEVMVLNRVISHYEYLNQLETNRRIAQIRQGLDMEMGFDNDGNPAFVLDANYDIAWPRIQLVLRKLGFNVKDLDKSNGLIFVQYTDEQVSWWRDLFSSDDAQLLDYEDYRLKVTKLGPKTSITFMDNESTPFNAKQVADLFKPFEQVMTEDGLDI
;
A
#
# COMPACT_ATOMS: atom_id res chain seq x y z
N TRP A 1 23.62 23.89 9.97
CA TRP A 1 24.93 23.45 9.49
C TRP A 1 24.84 21.98 9.16
N PHE A 2 25.10 21.62 7.92
CA PHE A 2 25.15 20.24 7.41
C PHE A 2 26.59 19.89 7.08
N ASP A 3 27.05 18.72 7.49
CA ASP A 3 28.43 18.25 7.35
C ASP A 3 28.49 17.14 6.29
N TRP A 4 29.45 17.22 5.36
CA TRP A 4 29.63 16.25 4.29
C TRP A 4 31.03 15.63 4.26
N SER A 5 31.81 15.68 5.34
CA SER A 5 33.09 14.99 5.38
C SER A 5 32.90 13.48 5.15
N SER A 6 33.44 12.96 4.05
CA SER A 6 33.36 11.53 3.69
C SER A 6 34.63 10.73 3.97
N ASP A 7 35.75 11.39 4.28
CA ASP A 7 37.04 10.74 4.52
C ASP A 7 37.64 11.11 5.88
N GLU A 8 38.15 10.11 6.61
CA GLU A 8 39.01 10.30 7.78
C GLU A 8 40.35 10.93 7.33
N GLY A 9 40.40 12.26 7.27
CA GLY A 9 41.63 13.01 6.96
C GLY A 9 41.44 14.37 6.29
N GLU A 10 40.26 14.68 5.74
CA GLU A 10 39.99 16.00 5.18
C GLU A 10 39.37 16.96 6.22
N VAL A 11 39.69 18.25 6.10
CA VAL A 11 38.99 19.30 6.88
C VAL A 11 37.52 19.26 6.52
N ALA A 12 36.69 18.93 7.51
CA ALA A 12 35.25 18.82 7.36
C ALA A 12 34.68 20.13 6.82
N ALA A 13 33.97 20.01 5.71
CA ALA A 13 33.33 21.13 5.08
C ALA A 13 31.85 21.13 5.48
N LYS A 14 31.36 22.30 5.90
CA LYS A 14 30.02 22.51 6.42
C LYS A 14 29.32 23.58 5.64
N GLY A 15 28.01 23.45 5.54
CA GLY A 15 27.19 24.37 4.77
C GLY A 15 25.86 24.59 5.44
N ARG A 16 25.34 25.81 5.30
CA ARG A 16 23.98 26.15 5.67
C ARG A 16 23.20 26.39 4.40
N TYR A 17 22.11 25.65 4.24
CA TYR A 17 21.28 25.69 3.05
C TYR A 17 19.89 26.21 3.41
N LYS A 18 19.32 27.02 2.52
CA LYS A 18 17.90 27.37 2.54
C LYS A 18 17.20 26.52 1.49
N PHE A 19 16.18 25.77 1.92
CA PHE A 19 15.31 25.02 1.03
C PHE A 19 14.01 25.78 0.87
N ASP A 20 13.56 25.93 -0.37
CA ASP A 20 12.29 26.53 -0.71
C ASP A 20 11.45 25.49 -1.47
N VAL A 21 10.25 25.21 -0.95
CA VAL A 21 9.30 24.29 -1.57
C VAL A 21 8.10 25.08 -2.05
N GLU A 22 7.89 25.10 -3.36
CA GLU A 22 6.78 25.81 -3.99
C GLU A 22 5.78 24.81 -4.57
N LEU A 23 4.55 24.82 -4.05
CA LEU A 23 3.45 24.04 -4.59
C LEU A 23 2.90 24.73 -5.84
N LYS A 24 2.83 24.01 -6.96
CA LYS A 24 2.21 24.57 -8.17
C LYS A 24 0.69 24.73 -7.98
N PRO A 25 0.03 25.68 -8.67
CA PRO A 25 -1.40 25.99 -8.47
C PRO A 25 -2.36 24.79 -8.58
N HIS A 26 -1.99 23.75 -9.33
CA HIS A 26 -2.79 22.54 -9.50
C HIS A 26 -2.62 21.52 -8.35
N GLY A 27 -1.76 21.77 -7.36
CA GLY A 27 -1.63 20.99 -6.12
C GLY A 27 -1.01 19.58 -6.24
N ARG A 28 -0.53 19.19 -7.43
CA ARG A 28 -0.02 17.82 -7.70
C ARG A 28 1.50 17.73 -7.84
N THR A 29 2.18 18.87 -7.94
CA THR A 29 3.64 18.90 -8.04
C THR A 29 4.16 20.04 -7.18
N ALA A 30 5.37 19.85 -6.64
CA ALA A 30 6.12 20.86 -5.93
C ALA A 30 7.48 21.04 -6.59
N GLN A 31 7.99 22.27 -6.58
CA GLN A 31 9.35 22.59 -6.94
C GLN A 31 10.17 22.71 -5.66
N LEU A 32 11.25 21.95 -5.55
CA LEU A 32 12.25 22.09 -4.50
C LEU A 32 13.45 22.86 -5.05
N SER A 33 13.78 23.98 -4.43
CA SER A 33 14.98 24.77 -4.72
C SER A 33 15.86 24.84 -3.48
N VAL A 34 17.16 24.96 -3.69
CA VAL A 34 18.14 25.08 -2.61
C VAL A 34 19.11 26.22 -2.91
N ALA A 35 19.47 26.98 -1.89
CA ALA A 35 20.49 28.01 -1.93
C ALA A 35 21.51 27.79 -0.81
N LEU A 36 22.80 27.86 -1.14
CA LEU A 36 23.86 27.89 -0.14
C LEU A 36 23.92 29.28 0.52
N ILE A 37 23.64 29.33 1.81
CA ILE A 37 23.60 30.57 2.61
C ILE A 37 24.91 30.79 3.37
N ASP A 38 25.58 29.70 3.76
CA ASP A 38 26.80 29.76 4.56
C ASP A 38 27.68 28.54 4.28
N TYR A 39 28.99 28.68 4.43
CA TYR A 39 29.98 27.65 4.10
C TYR A 39 31.23 27.79 4.96
N GLU A 40 31.72 26.68 5.48
CA GLU A 40 32.97 26.59 6.25
C GLU A 40 33.79 25.40 5.75
N ARG A 41 35.03 25.62 5.29
CA ARG A 41 36.02 24.54 5.08
C ARG A 41 37.42 25.05 5.41
N GLY A 42 37.88 24.75 6.62
CA GLY A 42 39.11 25.37 7.14
C GLY A 42 38.90 26.89 7.25
N ASP A 43 39.78 27.66 6.63
CA ASP A 43 39.68 29.13 6.59
C ASP A 43 38.80 29.65 5.43
N LYS A 44 38.26 28.77 4.57
CA LYS A 44 37.38 29.17 3.46
C LYS A 44 35.94 29.37 3.93
N SER A 45 35.38 30.50 3.52
CA SER A 45 34.02 30.96 3.76
C SER A 45 33.16 30.91 2.50
N VAL A 46 31.87 31.25 2.61
CA VAL A 46 30.95 31.31 1.46
C VAL A 46 31.29 32.45 0.48
N GLU A 47 31.96 33.49 0.96
CA GLU A 47 32.45 34.62 0.16
C GLU A 47 33.61 34.21 -0.76
N ASP A 48 34.39 33.20 -0.37
CA ASP A 48 35.53 32.69 -1.13
C ASP A 48 35.12 31.77 -2.30
N LEU A 49 33.85 31.36 -2.35
CA LEU A 49 33.33 30.46 -3.38
C LEU A 49 32.86 31.21 -4.64
N ASN A 50 33.25 30.71 -5.80
CA ASN A 50 32.70 31.16 -7.08
C ASN A 50 31.31 30.56 -7.36
N ALA A 51 30.63 31.07 -8.40
CA ALA A 51 29.27 30.64 -8.74
C ALA A 51 29.16 29.13 -9.07
N MET A 52 30.18 28.55 -9.70
CA MET A 52 30.19 27.13 -10.03
C MET A 52 30.38 26.26 -8.79
N GLU A 53 31.22 26.71 -7.83
CA GLU A 53 31.41 26.02 -6.56
C GLU A 53 30.11 26.04 -5.73
N LYS A 54 29.47 27.21 -5.58
CA LYS A 54 28.16 27.32 -4.91
C LYS A 54 27.12 26.41 -5.56
N ARG A 55 27.05 26.43 -6.89
CA ARG A 55 26.11 25.60 -7.65
C ARG A 55 26.38 24.10 -7.47
N ARG A 56 27.65 23.69 -7.42
CA ARG A 56 28.03 22.29 -7.19
C ARG A 56 27.58 21.83 -5.81
N ASP A 57 27.81 22.64 -4.78
CA ASP A 57 27.39 22.35 -3.39
C ASP A 57 25.85 22.28 -3.26
N GLU A 58 25.13 23.20 -3.90
CA GLU A 58 23.67 23.17 -4.00
C GLU A 58 23.15 21.90 -4.69
N VAL A 59 23.73 21.52 -5.83
CA VAL A 59 23.33 20.30 -6.55
C VAL A 59 23.65 19.05 -5.73
N MET A 60 24.79 19.01 -5.04
CA MET A 60 25.17 17.90 -4.18
C MET A 60 24.14 17.68 -3.06
N VAL A 61 23.78 18.72 -2.32
CA VAL A 61 22.81 18.60 -1.22
C VAL A 61 21.41 18.28 -1.76
N LEU A 62 21.02 18.84 -2.91
CA LEU A 62 19.74 18.56 -3.55
C LEU A 62 19.63 17.08 -3.96
N ASN A 63 20.66 16.53 -4.60
CA ASN A 63 20.70 15.11 -4.95
C ASN A 63 20.61 14.22 -3.71
N ARG A 64 21.27 14.58 -2.60
CA ARG A 64 21.19 13.81 -1.36
C ARG A 64 19.77 13.82 -0.76
N VAL A 65 19.09 14.97 -0.80
CA VAL A 65 17.69 15.07 -0.35
C VAL A 65 16.78 14.23 -1.25
N ILE A 66 16.93 14.31 -2.58
CA ILE A 66 16.14 13.53 -3.53
C ILE A 66 16.38 12.03 -3.31
N SER A 67 17.63 11.58 -3.23
CA SER A 67 17.96 10.17 -3.00
C SER A 67 17.45 9.67 -1.65
N HIS A 68 17.48 10.49 -0.59
CA HIS A 68 16.92 10.11 0.70
C HIS A 68 15.39 10.00 0.64
N TYR A 69 14.71 10.92 -0.04
CA TYR A 69 13.28 10.86 -0.27
C TYR A 69 12.88 9.62 -1.08
N GLU A 70 13.60 9.31 -2.16
CA GLU A 70 13.40 8.08 -2.94
C GLU A 70 13.61 6.82 -2.08
N TYR A 71 14.65 6.81 -1.24
CA TYR A 71 14.90 5.72 -0.30
C TYR A 71 13.74 5.52 0.67
N LEU A 72 13.22 6.61 1.27
CA LEU A 72 12.07 6.53 2.18
C LEU A 72 10.82 6.00 1.46
N ASN A 73 10.53 6.48 0.24
CA ASN A 73 9.41 5.98 -0.56
C ASN A 73 9.53 4.50 -0.90
N GLN A 74 10.73 4.04 -1.28
CA GLN A 74 10.99 2.62 -1.54
C GLN A 74 10.82 1.79 -0.27
N LEU A 75 11.32 2.27 0.87
CA LEU A 75 11.16 1.60 2.16
C LEU A 75 9.69 1.48 2.55
N GLU A 76 8.90 2.55 2.43
CA GLU A 76 7.46 2.53 2.68
C GLU A 76 6.72 1.59 1.73
N THR A 77 7.07 1.62 0.44
CA THR A 77 6.50 0.70 -0.57
C THR A 77 6.79 -0.75 -0.22
N ASN A 78 8.04 -1.06 0.13
CA ASN A 78 8.45 -2.42 0.51
C ASN A 78 7.77 -2.88 1.80
N ARG A 79 7.62 -2.00 2.80
CA ARG A 79 6.86 -2.29 4.02
C ARG A 79 5.40 -2.58 3.72
N ARG A 80 4.77 -1.77 2.86
CA ARG A 80 3.39 -1.98 2.42
C ARG A 80 3.23 -3.32 1.70
N ILE A 81 4.14 -3.65 0.77
CA ILE A 81 4.15 -4.94 0.07
C ILE A 81 4.31 -6.09 1.06
N ALA A 82 5.23 -5.96 2.03
CA ALA A 82 5.41 -6.97 3.07
C ALA A 82 4.13 -7.19 3.89
N GLN A 83 3.44 -6.11 4.29
CA GLN A 83 2.16 -6.19 5.00
C GLN A 83 1.06 -6.85 4.16
N ILE A 84 1.01 -6.61 2.85
CA ILE A 84 0.04 -7.26 1.95
C ILE A 84 0.35 -8.77 1.83
N ARG A 85 1.63 -9.16 1.87
CA ARG A 85 2.04 -10.57 1.78
C ARG A 85 1.85 -11.32 3.10
N GLN A 86 1.92 -10.62 4.22
CA GLN A 86 1.66 -11.21 5.53
C GLN A 86 0.20 -11.65 5.67
N GLY A 87 -0.02 -12.72 6.43
CA GLY A 87 -1.34 -13.13 6.89
C GLY A 87 -2.01 -11.99 7.64
N LEU A 88 -3.30 -11.77 7.36
CA LEU A 88 -4.13 -10.80 8.05
C LEU A 88 -5.23 -11.53 8.81
N ASP A 89 -5.38 -11.21 10.10
CA ASP A 89 -6.47 -11.74 10.90
C ASP A 89 -7.81 -11.25 10.38
N MET A 90 -8.79 -12.14 10.38
CA MET A 90 -10.13 -11.90 9.88
C MET A 90 -11.16 -12.49 10.84
N GLU A 91 -12.24 -11.76 11.07
CA GLU A 91 -13.36 -12.20 11.90
C GLU A 91 -14.70 -11.94 11.18
N MET A 92 -15.76 -12.65 11.58
CA MET A 92 -17.12 -12.30 11.16
C MET A 92 -17.60 -11.10 11.97
N GLY A 93 -18.27 -10.17 11.30
CA GLY A 93 -18.83 -8.98 11.92
C GLY A 93 -19.84 -8.31 11.02
N PHE A 94 -19.88 -6.98 11.07
CA PHE A 94 -20.80 -6.16 10.30
C PHE A 94 -20.08 -4.95 9.70
N ASP A 95 -20.57 -4.48 8.56
CA ASP A 95 -20.15 -3.20 8.00
C ASP A 95 -20.82 -2.00 8.71
N ASN A 96 -20.51 -0.78 8.25
CA ASN A 96 -21.07 0.46 8.81
C ASN A 96 -22.60 0.58 8.67
N ASP A 97 -23.20 -0.17 7.74
CA ASP A 97 -24.64 -0.15 7.46
C ASP A 97 -25.38 -1.30 8.18
N GLY A 98 -24.64 -2.14 8.93
CA GLY A 98 -25.18 -3.27 9.68
C GLY A 98 -25.37 -4.54 8.86
N ASN A 99 -24.80 -4.62 7.65
CA ASN A 99 -24.84 -5.85 6.86
C ASN A 99 -23.76 -6.83 7.37
N PRO A 100 -24.03 -8.15 7.36
CA PRO A 100 -23.03 -9.16 7.67
C PRO A 100 -21.80 -9.03 6.76
N ALA A 101 -20.61 -9.05 7.35
CA ALA A 101 -19.36 -8.81 6.65
C ALA A 101 -18.21 -9.58 7.28
N PHE A 102 -17.11 -9.75 6.53
CA PHE A 102 -15.82 -10.04 7.13
C PHE A 102 -15.17 -8.76 7.62
N VAL A 103 -14.51 -8.80 8.77
CA VAL A 103 -13.75 -7.69 9.34
C VAL A 103 -12.29 -8.09 9.41
N LEU A 104 -11.45 -7.40 8.66
CA LEU A 104 -10.00 -7.64 8.61
C LEU A 104 -9.30 -6.69 9.56
N ASP A 105 -8.32 -7.19 10.31
CA ASP A 105 -7.44 -6.38 11.14
C ASP A 105 -6.33 -5.70 10.32
N ALA A 106 -6.77 -4.91 9.33
CA ALA A 106 -5.91 -4.15 8.46
C ALA A 106 -6.63 -2.91 7.93
N ASN A 107 -5.85 -1.86 7.67
CA ASN A 107 -6.37 -0.68 7.00
C ASN A 107 -6.73 -0.98 5.53
N TYR A 108 -7.55 -0.12 4.95
CA TYR A 108 -8.08 -0.28 3.59
C TYR A 108 -7.00 -0.46 2.52
N ASP A 109 -5.88 0.25 2.61
CA ASP A 109 -4.83 0.21 1.59
C ASP A 109 -4.00 -1.09 1.59
N ILE A 110 -4.07 -1.85 2.69
CA ILE A 110 -3.52 -3.21 2.83
C ILE A 110 -4.60 -4.25 2.50
N ALA A 111 -5.80 -4.10 3.05
CA ALA A 111 -6.91 -5.05 2.84
C ALA A 111 -7.36 -5.11 1.37
N TRP A 112 -7.41 -3.97 0.67
CA TRP A 112 -7.87 -3.89 -0.72
C TRP A 112 -7.08 -4.76 -1.72
N PRO A 113 -5.74 -4.67 -1.79
CA PRO A 113 -4.98 -5.59 -2.63
C PRO A 113 -4.99 -7.01 -2.08
N ARG A 114 -4.99 -7.22 -0.75
CA ARG A 114 -5.01 -8.55 -0.14
C ARG A 114 -6.24 -9.36 -0.55
N ILE A 115 -7.44 -8.78 -0.45
CA ILE A 115 -8.67 -9.51 -0.79
C ILE A 115 -8.69 -9.94 -2.26
N GLN A 116 -8.08 -9.19 -3.17
CA GLN A 116 -7.98 -9.59 -4.58
C GLN A 116 -7.10 -10.83 -4.77
N LEU A 117 -6.02 -10.96 -4.00
CA LEU A 117 -5.17 -12.16 -4.03
C LEU A 117 -5.92 -13.38 -3.47
N VAL A 118 -6.65 -13.17 -2.36
CA VAL A 118 -7.50 -14.20 -1.74
C VAL A 118 -8.61 -14.64 -2.70
N LEU A 119 -9.30 -13.70 -3.34
CA LEU A 119 -10.33 -13.97 -4.35
C LEU A 119 -9.78 -14.85 -5.48
N ARG A 120 -8.64 -14.47 -6.06
CA ARG A 120 -8.00 -15.25 -7.14
C ARG A 120 -7.69 -16.68 -6.67
N LYS A 121 -7.08 -16.82 -5.49
CA LYS A 121 -6.80 -18.13 -4.90
C LYS A 121 -8.08 -18.93 -4.75
N LEU A 122 -9.17 -18.34 -4.27
CA LEU A 122 -10.43 -19.07 -4.09
C LEU A 122 -11.25 -19.28 -5.36
N GLY A 123 -10.71 -19.02 -6.56
CA GLY A 123 -11.41 -19.27 -7.83
C GLY A 123 -12.32 -18.14 -8.31
N PHE A 124 -12.16 -16.94 -7.75
CA PHE A 124 -12.86 -15.74 -8.24
C PHE A 124 -12.00 -15.03 -9.29
N ASN A 125 -12.59 -14.78 -10.46
CA ASN A 125 -12.03 -13.92 -11.48
C ASN A 125 -12.50 -12.47 -11.26
N VAL A 126 -11.56 -11.54 -11.07
CA VAL A 126 -11.86 -10.11 -10.92
C VAL A 126 -12.14 -9.50 -12.29
N LYS A 127 -13.38 -9.08 -12.52
CA LYS A 127 -13.83 -8.48 -13.78
C LYS A 127 -13.57 -6.98 -13.84
N ASP A 128 -13.84 -6.28 -12.74
CA ASP A 128 -13.68 -4.83 -12.65
C ASP A 128 -13.48 -4.39 -11.19
N LEU A 129 -12.94 -3.19 -10.99
CA LEU A 129 -12.53 -2.64 -9.70
C LEU A 129 -12.77 -1.13 -9.67
N ASP A 130 -13.50 -0.66 -8.66
CA ASP A 130 -13.56 0.75 -8.30
C ASP A 130 -13.02 0.93 -6.88
N LYS A 131 -11.72 1.21 -6.78
CA LYS A 131 -11.06 1.47 -5.48
C LYS A 131 -11.60 2.73 -4.79
N SER A 132 -12.08 3.73 -5.54
CA SER A 132 -12.57 4.97 -4.90
C SER A 132 -13.87 4.71 -4.16
N ASN A 133 -14.73 3.87 -4.73
CA ASN A 133 -15.99 3.46 -4.11
C ASN A 133 -15.89 2.13 -3.34
N GLY A 134 -14.73 1.48 -3.33
CA GLY A 134 -14.54 0.21 -2.65
C GLY A 134 -15.34 -0.95 -3.25
N LEU A 135 -15.54 -0.99 -4.56
CA LEU A 135 -16.30 -2.04 -5.24
C LEU A 135 -15.39 -2.97 -6.04
N ILE A 136 -15.58 -4.27 -5.86
CA ILE A 136 -14.91 -5.32 -6.65
C ILE A 136 -15.99 -6.14 -7.33
N PHE A 137 -15.93 -6.25 -8.65
CA PHE A 137 -16.82 -7.08 -9.45
C PHE A 137 -16.09 -8.37 -9.77
N VAL A 138 -16.68 -9.50 -9.40
CA VAL A 138 -16.06 -10.82 -9.57
C VAL A 138 -17.02 -11.78 -10.24
N GLN A 139 -16.45 -12.80 -10.88
CA GLN A 139 -17.17 -13.99 -11.29
C GLN A 139 -16.56 -15.18 -10.56
N TYR A 140 -17.41 -15.98 -9.92
CA TYR A 140 -16.96 -17.24 -9.33
C TYR A 140 -17.00 -18.32 -10.42
N THR A 141 -15.88 -19.00 -10.65
CA THR A 141 -15.74 -20.01 -11.70
C THR A 141 -15.16 -21.30 -11.12
N ASP A 142 -15.13 -22.37 -11.92
CA ASP A 142 -14.45 -23.64 -11.59
C ASP A 142 -12.93 -23.60 -11.86
N GLU A 143 -12.43 -22.49 -12.40
CA GLU A 143 -11.03 -22.29 -12.75
C GLU A 143 -10.19 -21.95 -11.49
N GLN A 144 -9.01 -22.56 -11.35
CA GLN A 144 -8.10 -22.43 -10.18
C GLN A 144 -8.61 -23.04 -8.86
N VAL A 145 -9.75 -23.75 -8.89
CA VAL A 145 -10.41 -24.32 -7.71
C VAL A 145 -9.67 -25.57 -7.15
N SER A 146 -8.68 -26.10 -7.87
CA SER A 146 -8.02 -27.38 -7.53
C SER A 146 -7.34 -27.40 -6.15
N TRP A 147 -6.65 -26.34 -5.74
CA TRP A 147 -5.75 -26.43 -4.56
C TRP A 147 -6.49 -26.48 -3.22
N TRP A 148 -7.68 -25.88 -3.13
CA TRP A 148 -8.47 -25.85 -1.89
C TRP A 148 -9.54 -26.93 -1.85
N ARG A 149 -10.01 -27.42 -3.00
CA ARG A 149 -10.86 -28.63 -3.07
C ARG A 149 -10.20 -29.84 -2.41
N ASP A 150 -8.90 -29.98 -2.60
CA ASP A 150 -8.11 -31.05 -1.98
C ASP A 150 -7.96 -30.87 -0.45
N LEU A 151 -8.04 -29.63 0.05
CA LEU A 151 -7.94 -29.30 1.48
C LEU A 151 -9.30 -29.39 2.20
N PHE A 152 -10.42 -29.13 1.53
CA PHE A 152 -11.75 -29.07 2.13
C PHE A 152 -12.66 -30.25 1.75
N SER A 153 -12.08 -31.42 1.44
CA SER A 153 -12.79 -32.58 0.88
C SER A 153 -14.06 -32.99 1.67
N SER A 154 -15.20 -32.53 1.18
CA SER A 154 -16.54 -33.09 1.38
C SER A 154 -17.33 -32.81 0.10
N ASP A 155 -18.28 -33.68 -0.24
CA ASP A 155 -18.82 -33.89 -1.59
C ASP A 155 -19.47 -32.69 -2.32
N ASP A 156 -19.46 -31.47 -1.76
CA ASP A 156 -19.88 -30.20 -2.38
C ASP A 156 -18.80 -29.12 -2.16
N ALA A 157 -17.73 -29.16 -2.93
CA ALA A 157 -16.59 -28.25 -2.78
C ALA A 157 -16.78 -26.87 -3.46
N GLN A 158 -18.03 -26.45 -3.65
CA GLN A 158 -18.42 -25.22 -4.33
C GLN A 158 -18.83 -24.17 -3.28
N LEU A 159 -18.09 -23.06 -3.18
CA LEU A 159 -18.41 -21.98 -2.22
C LEU A 159 -19.71 -21.27 -2.54
N LEU A 160 -19.94 -21.01 -3.83
CA LEU A 160 -21.05 -20.24 -4.38
C LEU A 160 -21.45 -20.80 -5.73
N ASP A 161 -22.64 -20.46 -6.20
CA ASP A 161 -23.04 -20.72 -7.58
C ASP A 161 -22.07 -20.03 -8.56
N TYR A 162 -21.89 -20.60 -9.75
CA TYR A 162 -21.00 -20.02 -10.77
C TYR A 162 -21.66 -18.81 -11.44
N GLU A 163 -21.66 -17.69 -10.72
CA GLU A 163 -22.31 -16.45 -11.11
C GLU A 163 -21.41 -15.23 -10.87
N ASP A 164 -21.98 -14.06 -11.17
CA ASP A 164 -21.36 -12.78 -10.91
C ASP A 164 -21.72 -12.28 -9.51
N TYR A 165 -20.73 -11.79 -8.78
CA TYR A 165 -20.86 -11.26 -7.44
C TYR A 165 -20.16 -9.92 -7.31
N ARG A 166 -20.47 -9.23 -6.23
CA ARG A 166 -19.87 -7.95 -5.90
C ARG A 166 -19.38 -7.98 -4.46
N LEU A 167 -18.23 -7.35 -4.22
CA LEU A 167 -17.74 -7.11 -2.87
C LEU A 167 -17.67 -5.61 -2.62
N LYS A 168 -18.17 -5.19 -1.46
CA LYS A 168 -18.02 -3.83 -0.94
C LYS A 168 -16.97 -3.85 0.16
N VAL A 169 -15.85 -3.19 -0.10
CA VAL A 169 -14.73 -3.06 0.83
C VAL A 169 -14.74 -1.64 1.40
N THR A 170 -14.89 -1.51 2.72
CA THR A 170 -15.09 -0.22 3.38
C THR A 170 -14.23 -0.07 4.63
N LYS A 171 -13.83 1.16 4.93
CA LYS A 171 -13.09 1.47 6.16
C LYS A 171 -14.01 1.28 7.38
N LEU A 172 -13.50 0.62 8.40
CA LEU A 172 -14.16 0.41 9.69
C LEU A 172 -13.18 0.81 10.82
N GLY A 173 -12.98 2.12 10.96
CA GLY A 173 -11.95 2.67 11.85
C GLY A 173 -10.53 2.26 11.38
N PRO A 174 -9.71 1.59 12.21
CA PRO A 174 -8.41 1.05 11.80
C PRO A 174 -8.52 -0.25 10.99
N LYS A 175 -9.69 -0.90 11.01
CA LYS A 175 -10.00 -2.16 10.32
C LYS A 175 -10.67 -1.89 8.97
N THR A 176 -10.93 -2.97 8.24
CA THR A 176 -11.66 -2.93 6.96
C THR A 176 -12.75 -3.99 6.94
N SER A 177 -13.96 -3.62 6.56
CA SER A 177 -15.06 -4.57 6.33
C SER A 177 -15.14 -4.98 4.86
N ILE A 178 -15.52 -6.22 4.61
CA ILE A 178 -15.74 -6.81 3.29
C ILE A 178 -17.13 -7.44 3.28
N THR A 179 -18.06 -6.79 2.59
CA THR A 179 -19.45 -7.23 2.45
C THR A 179 -19.62 -7.91 1.09
N PHE A 180 -20.10 -9.15 1.09
CA PHE A 180 -20.42 -9.91 -0.12
C PHE A 180 -21.84 -9.60 -0.58
N MET A 181 -22.04 -9.51 -1.89
CA MET A 181 -23.31 -9.19 -2.51
C MET A 181 -23.51 -10.02 -3.78
N ASP A 182 -24.78 -10.22 -4.15
CA ASP A 182 -25.15 -10.73 -5.47
C ASP A 182 -24.87 -9.71 -6.59
N ASN A 183 -25.17 -10.09 -7.84
CA ASN A 183 -24.97 -9.21 -9.00
C ASN A 183 -25.88 -7.97 -8.96
N GLU A 184 -26.99 -8.01 -8.24
CA GLU A 184 -27.94 -6.93 -8.03
C GLU A 184 -27.51 -5.98 -6.89
N SER A 185 -26.37 -6.25 -6.23
CA SER A 185 -25.85 -5.49 -5.07
C SER A 185 -26.66 -5.67 -3.79
N THR A 186 -27.36 -6.79 -3.65
CA THR A 186 -28.01 -7.21 -2.40
C THR A 186 -26.98 -7.89 -1.50
N PRO A 187 -26.77 -7.40 -0.26
CA PRO A 187 -25.87 -8.04 0.70
C PRO A 187 -26.29 -9.46 1.06
N PHE A 188 -25.29 -10.32 1.22
CA PHE A 188 -25.47 -11.67 1.73
C PHE A 188 -25.98 -11.64 3.17
N ASN A 189 -26.82 -12.62 3.51
CA ASN A 189 -27.26 -12.80 4.89
C ASN A 189 -26.16 -13.46 5.75
N ALA A 190 -26.36 -13.45 7.07
CA ALA A 190 -25.35 -13.93 8.01
C ALA A 190 -24.98 -15.41 7.82
N LYS A 191 -25.93 -16.25 7.36
CA LYS A 191 -25.67 -17.65 7.08
C LYS A 191 -24.75 -17.79 5.87
N GLN A 192 -25.06 -17.11 4.77
CA GLN A 192 -24.21 -17.10 3.57
C GLN A 192 -22.79 -16.62 3.90
N VAL A 193 -22.66 -15.54 4.67
CA VAL A 193 -21.33 -15.05 5.10
C VAL A 193 -20.60 -16.09 5.97
N ALA A 194 -21.29 -16.76 6.90
CA ALA A 194 -20.70 -17.80 7.73
C ALA A 194 -20.23 -19.02 6.93
N ASP A 195 -21.00 -19.44 5.93
CA ASP A 195 -20.66 -20.57 5.06
C ASP A 195 -19.38 -20.28 4.23
N LEU A 196 -19.13 -19.00 3.89
CA LEU A 196 -17.92 -18.58 3.17
C LEU A 196 -16.71 -18.35 4.08
N PHE A 197 -16.92 -18.15 5.39
CA PHE A 197 -15.89 -17.58 6.25
C PHE A 197 -14.61 -18.42 6.31
N LYS A 198 -14.74 -19.74 6.50
CA LYS A 198 -13.60 -20.62 6.77
C LYS A 198 -12.57 -20.67 5.64
N PRO A 199 -12.96 -20.90 4.37
CA PRO A 199 -12.00 -20.88 3.27
C PRO A 199 -11.32 -19.51 3.11
N PHE A 200 -12.08 -18.41 3.23
CA PHE A 200 -11.52 -17.06 3.17
C PHE A 200 -10.55 -16.77 4.33
N GLU A 201 -10.88 -17.14 5.57
CA GLU A 201 -10.03 -16.96 6.75
C GLU A 201 -8.68 -17.68 6.57
N GLN A 202 -8.72 -18.92 6.07
CA GLN A 202 -7.52 -19.71 5.85
C GLN A 202 -6.59 -19.03 4.84
N VAL A 203 -7.08 -18.62 3.67
CA VAL A 203 -6.22 -17.95 2.67
C VAL A 203 -5.79 -16.56 3.16
N MET A 204 -6.68 -15.84 3.86
CA MET A 204 -6.41 -14.50 4.36
C MET A 204 -5.26 -14.51 5.38
N THR A 205 -5.12 -15.57 6.16
CA THR A 205 -4.08 -15.73 7.19
C THR A 205 -2.78 -16.36 6.67
N GLU A 206 -2.71 -16.79 5.40
CA GLU A 206 -1.49 -17.36 4.81
C GLU A 206 -0.41 -16.31 4.53
N ASP A 207 0.82 -16.55 4.98
CA ASP A 207 1.96 -15.73 4.57
C ASP A 207 2.37 -16.01 3.13
N GLY A 208 2.87 -14.96 2.45
CA GLY A 208 3.52 -15.11 1.15
C GLY A 208 2.57 -15.28 -0.02
N LEU A 209 1.32 -14.81 0.07
CA LEU A 209 0.44 -14.75 -1.11
C LEU A 209 1.13 -13.96 -2.23
N ASP A 210 1.30 -14.62 -3.38
CA ASP A 210 1.97 -14.04 -4.53
C ASP A 210 1.16 -12.87 -5.12
N ILE A 211 1.84 -11.74 -5.31
CA ILE A 211 1.32 -10.51 -5.92
C ILE A 211 1.66 -10.50 -7.41
#